data_AF-A0AAU2F6Y1-F1
#
_entry.id   AF-A0AAU2F6Y1-F1
#
_cell.length_a   1.000
_cell.length_b   1.000
_cell.length_c   1.000
_cell.angle_alpha   90.00
_cell.angle_beta   90.00
_cell.angle_gamma   90.00
#
_symmetry.space_group_name_H-M   'P 1'
#
loop_
_entity.id
_entity.type
_entity.pdbx_description
1 polymer ?
#
loop_
_entity_poly.entity_id
_entity_poly.type
_entity_poly.pdbx_seq_one_letter_code
_entity_poly.pdbx_strand_id
1 'polypeptide(L)'
;MPLSGPAPHSSLPLTPEARAWLDTALADIAAAPTAIRTLFPAVRRRCGRAPLPDGRTVDEAVRALLLSALPLRDQALTDEVGALHRYGDPAEQRAVLRALPQLDQDGTGRFLDLVRQTLRGNDNTLIEAALGPYAAAHLPADEYRQAVLKCVFCEIPLARVAGLDDRADAELARMLGDFARERTAAGRPVPEDVTPLVRPFTTSGTTANGTTTSATTTHGTE
;
A
#
# COMPACT_ATOMS: atom_id res chain seq x y z
N MET A 1 4.96 -1.57 -16.27
CA MET A 1 6.20 -0.76 -16.12
C MET A 1 7.31 -1.68 -15.63
N PRO A 2 8.56 -1.54 -16.07
CA PRO A 2 9.64 -2.34 -15.50
C PRO A 2 9.84 -1.89 -14.05
N LEU A 3 9.95 -2.87 -13.15
CA LEU A 3 10.39 -2.66 -11.77
C LEU A 3 11.80 -2.09 -11.85
N SER A 4 11.95 -0.79 -11.56
CA SER A 4 13.25 -0.16 -11.44
C SER A 4 14.05 -0.92 -10.38
N GLY A 5 15.13 -1.57 -10.81
CA GLY A 5 16.16 -2.09 -9.93
C GLY A 5 16.72 -0.98 -9.03
N PRO A 6 17.44 -1.32 -7.95
CA PRO A 6 17.92 -0.32 -7.01
C PRO A 6 18.73 0.72 -7.76
N ALA A 7 18.30 1.98 -7.67
CA ALA A 7 19.18 3.07 -8.03
C ALA A 7 20.44 2.89 -7.16
N PRO A 8 21.64 2.83 -7.75
CA PRO A 8 22.86 2.68 -6.96
C PRO A 8 22.85 3.78 -5.91
N HIS A 9 23.25 3.49 -4.67
CA HIS A 9 23.15 4.44 -3.56
C HIS A 9 23.84 5.79 -3.86
N SER A 10 24.73 5.84 -4.86
CA SER A 10 25.33 7.03 -5.48
C SER A 10 24.34 8.03 -6.12
N SER A 11 23.09 7.65 -6.39
CA SER A 11 22.09 8.55 -6.99
C SER A 11 21.25 9.33 -5.98
N LEU A 12 21.38 9.04 -4.67
CA LEU A 12 20.65 9.78 -3.65
C LEU A 12 21.30 11.16 -3.43
N PRO A 13 20.50 12.24 -3.32
CA PRO A 13 21.00 13.60 -3.13
C PRO A 13 21.50 13.81 -1.69
N LEU A 14 22.61 13.17 -1.35
CA LEU A 14 23.28 13.30 -0.05
C LEU A 14 24.44 14.29 -0.12
N THR A 15 24.70 14.96 0.99
CA THR A 15 25.98 15.66 1.19
C THR A 15 27.13 14.64 1.22
N PRO A 16 28.38 15.06 0.95
CA PRO A 16 29.54 14.17 1.06
C PRO A 16 29.68 13.54 2.45
N GLU A 17 29.38 14.30 3.52
CA GLU A 17 29.39 13.78 4.90
C GLU A 17 28.32 12.70 5.11
N ALA A 18 27.09 12.95 4.64
CA ALA A 18 26.00 11.98 4.75
C ALA A 18 26.27 10.71 3.94
N ARG A 19 26.97 10.83 2.79
CA ARG A 19 27.43 9.71 1.99
C ARG A 19 28.46 8.87 2.74
N ALA A 20 29.51 9.51 3.24
CA ALA A 20 30.56 8.82 4.00
C ALA A 20 29.97 8.11 5.24
N TRP A 21 29.02 8.76 5.93
CA TRP A 21 28.31 8.13 7.04
C TRP A 21 27.52 6.90 6.60
N LEU A 22 26.79 6.97 5.47
CA LEU A 22 26.03 5.85 4.94
C LEU A 22 26.95 4.69 4.56
N ASP A 23 28.06 4.94 3.89
CA ASP A 23 29.00 3.90 3.46
C ASP A 23 29.58 3.16 4.67
N THR A 24 29.96 3.89 5.73
CA THR A 24 30.38 3.30 7.01
C THR A 24 29.24 2.51 7.66
N ALA A 25 28.02 3.07 7.72
CA ALA A 25 26.87 2.40 8.32
C ALA A 25 26.53 1.07 7.62
N LEU A 26 26.64 1.01 6.29
CA LEU A 26 26.44 -0.22 5.52
C LEU A 26 27.52 -1.26 5.85
N ALA A 27 28.78 -0.84 5.95
CA ALA A 27 29.88 -1.74 6.33
C ALA A 27 29.71 -2.27 7.76
N ASP A 28 29.33 -1.40 8.70
CA ASP A 28 29.10 -1.77 10.10
C ASP A 28 27.97 -2.78 10.25
N ILE A 29 26.85 -2.60 9.52
CA ILE A 29 25.71 -3.55 9.53
C ILE A 29 26.12 -4.89 8.90
N ALA A 30 26.87 -4.87 7.80
CA ALA A 30 27.35 -6.08 7.15
C ALA A 30 28.31 -6.89 8.06
N ALA A 31 29.10 -6.21 8.89
CA ALA A 31 30.00 -6.84 9.86
C ALA A 31 29.27 -7.28 11.15
N ALA A 32 28.33 -6.46 11.64
CA ALA A 32 27.60 -6.66 12.89
C ALA A 32 26.12 -6.26 12.71
N PRO A 33 25.22 -7.22 12.39
CA PRO A 33 23.82 -6.93 12.05
C PRO A 33 23.07 -6.12 13.11
N THR A 34 23.40 -6.31 14.39
CA THR A 34 22.79 -5.59 15.52
C THR A 34 23.04 -4.08 15.50
N ALA A 35 24.06 -3.61 14.76
CA ALA A 35 24.32 -2.17 14.57
C ALA A 35 23.13 -1.44 13.93
N ILE A 36 22.31 -2.13 13.14
CA ILE A 36 21.13 -1.52 12.51
C ILE A 36 20.18 -0.90 13.55
N ARG A 37 20.09 -1.49 14.75
CA ARG A 37 19.19 -1.01 15.82
C ARG A 37 19.53 0.41 16.27
N THR A 38 20.79 0.82 16.15
CA THR A 38 21.25 2.17 16.52
C THR A 38 21.37 3.09 15.30
N LEU A 39 21.71 2.53 14.13
CA LEU A 39 21.91 3.29 12.90
C LEU A 39 20.59 3.66 12.21
N PHE A 40 19.58 2.78 12.26
CA PHE A 40 18.29 2.97 11.61
C PHE A 40 17.53 4.20 12.11
N PRO A 41 17.49 4.51 13.41
CA PRO A 41 16.90 5.76 13.90
C PRO A 41 17.75 7.00 13.59
N ALA A 42 19.06 6.85 13.47
CA ALA A 42 19.98 7.96 13.20
C ALA A 42 19.87 8.51 11.76
N VAL A 43 19.29 7.75 10.83
CA VAL A 43 19.24 8.08 9.39
C VAL A 43 18.69 9.47 9.14
N ARG A 44 17.55 9.84 9.74
CA ARG A 44 16.92 11.15 9.50
C ARG A 44 17.87 12.30 9.84
N ARG A 45 18.60 12.19 10.97
CA ARG A 45 19.55 13.21 11.43
C ARG A 45 20.75 13.32 10.50
N ARG A 46 21.19 12.20 9.94
CA ARG A 46 22.43 12.10 9.15
C ARG A 46 22.22 12.42 7.67
N CYS A 47 21.10 12.00 7.10
CA CYS A 47 20.83 12.05 5.67
C CYS A 47 19.72 13.05 5.29
N GLY A 48 18.95 13.54 6.25
CA GLY A 48 17.82 14.43 5.99
C GLY A 48 16.60 13.73 5.39
N ARG A 49 15.60 14.52 5.00
CA ARG A 49 14.26 14.06 4.58
C ARG A 49 13.79 14.66 3.25
N ALA A 50 14.74 15.05 2.39
CA ALA A 50 14.41 15.65 1.10
C ALA A 50 13.50 14.70 0.30
N PRO A 51 12.48 15.23 -0.41
CA PRO A 51 11.61 14.40 -1.24
C PRO A 51 12.38 13.83 -2.43
N LEU A 52 12.02 12.61 -2.84
CA LEU A 52 12.50 11.94 -4.04
C LEU A 52 11.39 11.88 -5.10
N PRO A 53 11.73 11.78 -6.40
CA PRO A 53 10.75 11.75 -7.49
C PRO A 53 9.75 10.59 -7.43
N ASP A 54 10.11 9.50 -6.75
CA ASP A 54 9.28 8.30 -6.59
C ASP A 54 8.34 8.37 -5.38
N GLY A 55 8.21 9.54 -4.75
CA GLY A 55 7.33 9.76 -3.59
C GLY A 55 7.89 9.28 -2.25
N ARG A 56 9.15 8.80 -2.23
CA ARG A 56 9.87 8.54 -0.98
C ARG A 56 10.58 9.80 -0.47
N THR A 57 11.02 9.76 0.77
CA THR A 57 12.03 10.70 1.28
C THR A 57 13.42 10.06 1.29
N VAL A 58 14.46 10.89 1.31
CA VAL A 58 15.85 10.42 1.38
C VAL A 58 16.07 9.46 2.56
N ASP A 59 15.54 9.76 3.75
CA ASP A 59 15.69 8.88 4.91
C ASP A 59 14.99 7.52 4.75
N GLU A 60 13.90 7.44 3.99
CA GLU A 60 13.27 6.15 3.66
C GLU A 60 14.13 5.33 2.71
N ALA A 61 14.67 5.97 1.66
CA ALA A 61 15.54 5.29 0.71
C ALA A 61 16.82 4.79 1.38
N VAL A 62 17.41 5.59 2.28
CA VAL A 62 18.58 5.17 3.06
C VAL A 62 18.25 4.03 4.01
N ARG A 63 17.12 4.07 4.72
CA ARG A 63 16.68 2.96 5.58
C ARG A 63 16.48 1.66 4.79
N ALA A 64 15.93 1.72 3.57
CA ALA A 64 15.83 0.56 2.69
C ALA A 64 17.21 -0.02 2.32
N LEU A 65 18.22 0.83 2.10
CA LEU A 65 19.60 0.39 1.87
C LEU A 65 20.20 -0.27 3.11
N LEU A 66 19.98 0.28 4.31
CA LEU A 66 20.45 -0.33 5.56
C LEU A 66 19.83 -1.72 5.79
N LEU A 67 18.52 -1.87 5.53
CA LEU A 67 17.84 -3.16 5.61
C LEU A 67 18.42 -4.17 4.61
N SER A 68 18.72 -3.72 3.38
CA SER A 68 19.29 -4.56 2.33
C SER A 68 20.74 -4.99 2.62
N ALA A 69 21.44 -4.29 3.53
CA ALA A 69 22.79 -4.63 3.94
C ALA A 69 22.84 -5.68 5.06
N LEU A 70 21.71 -6.05 5.65
CA LEU A 70 21.65 -7.11 6.67
C LEU A 70 22.09 -8.45 6.05
N PRO A 71 23.15 -9.10 6.57
CA PRO A 71 23.56 -10.43 6.14
C PRO A 71 22.70 -11.52 6.82
N LEU A 72 21.41 -11.24 7.04
CA LEU A 72 20.46 -12.13 7.68
C LEU A 72 19.56 -12.79 6.64
N ARG A 73 19.06 -13.99 6.96
CA ARG A 73 18.12 -14.74 6.12
C ARG A 73 17.02 -15.36 6.98
N ASP A 74 15.96 -15.79 6.29
CA ASP A 74 14.86 -16.56 6.87
C ASP A 74 14.34 -15.95 8.17
N GLN A 75 14.21 -16.74 9.23
CA GLN A 75 13.63 -16.30 10.50
C GLN A 75 14.41 -15.14 11.13
N ALA A 76 15.75 -15.15 11.05
CA ALA A 76 16.56 -14.08 11.64
C ALA A 76 16.32 -12.74 10.94
N LEU A 77 16.11 -12.76 9.62
CA LEU A 77 15.75 -11.55 8.87
C LEU A 77 14.33 -11.09 9.25
N THR A 78 13.36 -11.99 9.30
CA THR A 78 11.98 -11.62 9.66
C THR A 78 11.87 -11.07 11.07
N ASP A 79 12.64 -11.62 12.02
CA ASP A 79 12.66 -11.16 13.41
C ASP A 79 13.27 -9.76 13.52
N GLU A 80 14.40 -9.49 12.86
CA GLU A 80 15.07 -8.19 12.93
C GLU A 80 14.23 -7.09 12.25
N VAL A 81 13.70 -7.37 11.05
CA VAL A 81 12.81 -6.44 10.33
C VAL A 81 11.51 -6.20 11.11
N GLY A 82 10.94 -7.27 11.68
CA GLY A 82 9.75 -7.20 12.52
C GLY A 82 9.98 -6.38 13.80
N ALA A 83 11.16 -6.48 14.42
CA ALA A 83 11.54 -5.68 15.57
C ALA A 83 11.69 -4.19 15.20
N LEU A 84 12.40 -3.88 14.10
CA LEU A 84 12.55 -2.51 13.61
C LEU A 84 11.20 -1.86 13.30
N HIS A 85 10.26 -2.61 12.71
CA HIS A 85 8.90 -2.12 12.53
C HIS A 85 8.17 -1.95 13.87
N ARG A 86 8.17 -2.96 14.74
CA ARG A 86 7.40 -2.92 16.00
C ARG A 86 7.80 -1.77 16.92
N TYR A 87 9.09 -1.47 17.01
CA TYR A 87 9.63 -0.48 17.95
C TYR A 87 10.02 0.85 17.31
N GLY A 88 9.95 0.96 15.99
CA GLY A 88 10.28 2.18 15.27
C GLY A 88 9.18 3.24 15.35
N ASP A 89 9.56 4.48 15.09
CA ASP A 89 8.61 5.57 14.86
C ASP A 89 7.80 5.37 13.55
N PRO A 90 6.72 6.14 13.29
CA PRO A 90 5.93 5.96 12.08
C PRO A 90 6.73 6.11 10.76
N ALA A 91 7.78 6.94 10.74
CA ALA A 91 8.60 7.09 9.53
C ALA A 91 9.52 5.88 9.32
N GLU A 92 10.02 5.29 10.40
CA GLU A 92 10.80 4.05 10.42
C GLU A 92 9.95 2.85 9.99
N GLN A 93 8.74 2.72 10.56
CA GLN A 93 7.76 1.72 10.18
C GLN A 93 7.40 1.79 8.70
N ARG A 94 7.12 3.01 8.20
CA ARG A 94 6.84 3.25 6.79
C ARG A 94 8.01 2.85 5.88
N ALA A 95 9.24 3.13 6.29
CA ALA A 95 10.43 2.73 5.54
C ALA A 95 10.58 1.20 5.46
N VAL A 96 10.29 0.48 6.56
CA VAL A 96 10.27 -0.99 6.57
C VAL A 96 9.24 -1.53 5.58
N LEU A 97 8.00 -1.06 5.65
CA LEU A 97 6.89 -1.51 4.78
C LEU A 97 7.21 -1.30 3.29
N ARG A 98 7.79 -0.14 2.95
CA ARG A 98 8.18 0.20 1.57
C ARG A 98 9.37 -0.62 1.06
N ALA A 99 10.18 -1.20 1.95
CA ALA A 99 11.36 -2.00 1.59
C ALA A 99 11.05 -3.50 1.43
N LEU A 100 9.86 -3.98 1.83
CA LEU A 100 9.52 -5.41 1.79
C LEU A 100 9.67 -6.06 0.40
N PRO A 101 9.27 -5.44 -0.73
CA PRO A 101 9.47 -6.03 -2.06
C PRO A 101 10.94 -6.32 -2.39
N GLN A 102 11.87 -5.54 -1.84
CA GLN A 102 13.31 -5.73 -2.03
C GLN A 102 13.89 -6.78 -1.08
N LEU A 103 13.32 -6.92 0.11
CA LEU A 103 13.78 -7.89 1.11
C LEU A 103 13.28 -9.32 0.86
N ASP A 104 12.25 -9.48 0.03
CA ASP A 104 11.65 -10.76 -0.32
C ASP A 104 11.51 -10.89 -1.84
N GLN A 105 12.64 -10.77 -2.55
CA GLN A 105 12.68 -10.80 -4.02
C GLN A 105 12.16 -12.11 -4.61
N ASP A 106 12.30 -13.21 -3.86
CA ASP A 106 11.79 -14.53 -4.23
C ASP A 106 10.26 -14.62 -4.09
N GLY A 107 9.62 -13.61 -3.50
CA GLY A 107 8.17 -13.51 -3.34
C GLY A 107 7.59 -14.59 -2.42
N THR A 108 8.29 -14.96 -1.34
CA THR A 108 7.83 -16.04 -0.46
C THR A 108 6.66 -15.62 0.43
N GLY A 109 6.38 -14.32 0.56
CA GLY A 109 5.34 -13.80 1.45
C GLY A 109 5.75 -13.81 2.92
N ARG A 110 7.06 -13.90 3.23
CA ARG A 110 7.57 -14.07 4.62
C ARG A 110 7.25 -12.89 5.54
N PHE A 111 6.93 -11.72 5.00
CA PHE A 111 6.55 -10.53 5.74
C PHE A 111 5.05 -10.25 5.71
N LEU A 112 4.22 -11.18 5.22
CA LEU A 112 2.78 -10.97 5.10
C LEU A 112 2.11 -10.71 6.46
N ASP A 113 2.56 -11.39 7.52
CA ASP A 113 2.03 -11.15 8.85
C ASP A 113 2.38 -9.76 9.38
N LEU A 114 3.56 -9.22 9.04
CA LEU A 114 3.91 -7.83 9.37
C LEU A 114 2.90 -6.86 8.73
N VAL A 115 2.61 -7.04 7.42
CA VAL A 115 1.59 -6.24 6.72
C VAL A 115 0.23 -6.36 7.40
N ARG A 116 -0.23 -7.57 7.71
CA ARG A 116 -1.52 -7.79 8.41
C ARG A 116 -1.57 -7.09 9.75
N GLN A 117 -0.48 -7.12 10.54
CA GLN A 117 -0.43 -6.40 11.80
C GLN A 117 -0.55 -4.89 11.61
N THR A 118 0.15 -4.32 10.62
CA THR A 118 0.06 -2.89 10.31
C THR A 118 -1.35 -2.50 9.89
N LEU A 119 -1.99 -3.31 9.06
CA LEU A 119 -3.36 -3.06 8.58
C LEU A 119 -4.42 -3.13 9.69
N ARG A 120 -4.12 -3.70 10.87
CA ARG A 120 -5.00 -3.65 12.05
C ARG A 120 -4.95 -2.31 12.77
N GLY A 121 -3.87 -1.53 12.62
CA GLY A 121 -3.70 -0.21 13.22
C GLY A 121 -4.54 0.88 12.54
N ASN A 122 -4.55 2.11 13.09
CA ASN A 122 -5.34 3.23 12.58
C ASN A 122 -4.51 4.41 12.05
N ASP A 123 -3.19 4.23 11.91
CA ASP A 123 -2.33 5.26 11.31
C ASP A 123 -2.47 5.22 9.78
N ASN A 124 -3.07 6.26 9.21
CA ASN A 124 -3.32 6.34 7.78
C ASN A 124 -2.04 6.25 6.94
N THR A 125 -0.92 6.80 7.43
CA THR A 125 0.35 6.80 6.69
C THR A 125 0.97 5.41 6.65
N LEU A 126 0.74 4.60 7.68
CA LEU A 126 1.18 3.21 7.75
C LEU A 126 0.25 2.28 6.98
N ILE A 127 -1.07 2.51 7.03
CA ILE A 127 -2.03 1.76 6.21
C ILE A 127 -1.72 1.95 4.73
N GLU A 128 -1.49 3.20 4.30
CA GLU A 128 -1.09 3.51 2.91
C GLU A 128 0.19 2.77 2.53
N ALA A 129 1.21 2.80 3.40
CA ALA A 129 2.48 2.12 3.13
C ALA A 129 2.37 0.59 3.12
N ALA A 130 1.52 0.02 4.00
CA ALA A 130 1.24 -1.39 4.06
C ALA A 130 0.52 -1.89 2.79
N LEU A 131 -0.39 -1.07 2.23
CA LEU A 131 -1.07 -1.34 0.95
C LEU A 131 -0.22 -1.00 -0.29
N GLY A 132 1.10 -1.10 -0.16
CA GLY A 132 2.06 -1.03 -1.26
C GLY A 132 2.17 -2.32 -2.08
N PRO A 133 3.17 -2.41 -2.99
CA PRO A 133 3.33 -3.53 -3.92
C PRO A 133 3.42 -4.91 -3.25
N TYR A 134 3.97 -4.98 -2.04
CA TYR A 134 4.08 -6.25 -1.30
C TYR A 134 2.70 -6.81 -0.92
N ALA A 135 1.82 -5.97 -0.39
CA ALA A 135 0.43 -6.37 -0.10
C ALA A 135 -0.32 -6.74 -1.38
N ALA A 136 -0.14 -5.98 -2.46
CA ALA A 136 -0.74 -6.27 -3.74
C ALA A 136 -0.36 -7.66 -4.27
N ALA A 137 0.89 -8.07 -4.08
CA ALA A 137 1.40 -9.38 -4.51
C ALA A 137 0.98 -10.54 -3.59
N HIS A 138 0.86 -10.31 -2.28
CA HIS A 138 0.76 -11.40 -1.29
C HIS A 138 -0.54 -11.50 -0.51
N LEU A 139 -1.34 -10.42 -0.41
CA LEU A 139 -2.62 -10.51 0.30
C LEU A 139 -3.59 -11.41 -0.48
N PRO A 140 -4.28 -12.35 0.19
CA PRO A 140 -5.45 -13.02 -0.36
C PRO A 140 -6.51 -12.02 -0.84
N ALA A 141 -7.36 -12.43 -1.79
CA ALA A 141 -8.32 -11.53 -2.41
C ALA A 141 -9.31 -10.91 -1.41
N ASP A 142 -9.82 -11.71 -0.48
CA ASP A 142 -10.72 -11.25 0.60
C ASP A 142 -10.03 -10.23 1.52
N GLU A 143 -8.82 -10.51 1.97
CA GLU A 143 -8.06 -9.59 2.83
C GLU A 143 -7.73 -8.28 2.11
N TYR A 144 -7.35 -8.35 0.84
CA TYR A 144 -7.08 -7.16 0.02
C TYR A 144 -8.32 -6.27 -0.13
N ARG A 145 -9.49 -6.86 -0.42
CA ARG A 145 -10.76 -6.11 -0.52
C ARG A 145 -11.12 -5.42 0.80
N GLN A 146 -10.97 -6.11 1.93
CA GLN A 146 -11.22 -5.52 3.25
C GLN A 146 -10.26 -4.37 3.56
N ALA A 147 -9.00 -4.50 3.18
CA ALA A 147 -8.01 -3.44 3.33
C ALA A 147 -8.31 -2.22 2.43
N VAL A 148 -8.76 -2.43 1.20
CA VAL A 148 -9.26 -1.35 0.32
C VAL A 148 -10.50 -0.67 0.91
N LEU A 149 -11.44 -1.46 1.44
CA LEU A 149 -12.62 -0.91 2.09
C LEU A 149 -12.25 -0.07 3.33
N LYS A 150 -11.23 -0.50 4.09
CA LYS A 150 -10.67 0.29 5.18
C LYS A 150 -10.12 1.63 4.69
N CYS A 151 -9.41 1.68 3.55
CA CYS A 151 -8.93 2.94 2.98
C CYS A 151 -10.05 3.95 2.75
N VAL A 152 -11.18 3.53 2.16
CA VAL A 152 -12.30 4.47 1.92
C VAL A 152 -12.96 4.93 3.23
N PHE A 153 -12.98 4.10 4.28
CA PHE A 153 -13.45 4.52 5.60
C PHE A 153 -12.49 5.49 6.29
N CYS A 154 -11.18 5.31 6.10
CA CYS A 154 -10.12 6.15 6.66
C CYS A 154 -9.78 7.37 5.78
N GLU A 155 -10.51 7.58 4.67
CA GLU A 155 -10.28 8.67 3.71
C GLU A 155 -8.87 8.67 3.09
N ILE A 156 -8.30 7.47 2.93
CA ILE A 156 -7.03 7.26 2.23
C ILE A 156 -7.34 7.18 0.73
N PRO A 157 -6.74 8.02 -0.14
CA PRO A 157 -6.99 7.98 -1.57
C PRO A 157 -6.63 6.63 -2.18
N LEU A 158 -7.55 6.04 -2.93
CA LEU A 158 -7.37 4.72 -3.56
C LEU A 158 -6.28 4.70 -4.62
N ALA A 159 -5.94 5.86 -5.19
CA ALA A 159 -4.79 6.02 -6.08
C ALA A 159 -3.43 5.70 -5.40
N ARG A 160 -3.39 5.59 -4.07
CA ARG A 160 -2.20 5.17 -3.31
C ARG A 160 -2.11 3.67 -3.08
N VAL A 161 -3.19 2.91 -3.35
CA VAL A 161 -3.23 1.46 -3.18
C VAL A 161 -2.62 0.78 -4.40
N ALA A 162 -1.57 -0.02 -4.19
CA ALA A 162 -0.85 -0.67 -5.28
C ALA A 162 -1.66 -1.84 -5.87
N GLY A 163 -1.70 -1.95 -7.21
CA GLY A 163 -2.33 -3.07 -7.92
C GLY A 163 -3.86 -3.06 -7.90
N LEU A 164 -4.48 -1.94 -7.53
CA LEU A 164 -5.94 -1.85 -7.41
C LEU A 164 -6.67 -2.11 -8.75
N ASP A 165 -6.17 -1.55 -9.86
CA ASP A 165 -6.78 -1.75 -11.17
C ASP A 165 -6.77 -3.23 -11.60
N ASP A 166 -5.65 -3.92 -11.32
CA ASP A 166 -5.49 -5.35 -11.67
C ASP A 166 -6.29 -6.28 -10.74
N ARG A 167 -6.51 -5.86 -9.50
CA ARG A 167 -7.17 -6.65 -8.45
C ARG A 167 -8.63 -6.28 -8.25
N ALA A 168 -9.14 -5.27 -8.94
CA ALA A 168 -10.55 -4.90 -8.87
C ALA A 168 -11.42 -6.00 -9.47
N ASP A 169 -12.43 -6.41 -8.71
CA ASP A 169 -13.38 -7.44 -9.12
C ASP A 169 -14.81 -7.09 -8.70
N ALA A 170 -15.74 -7.95 -9.11
CA ALA A 170 -17.17 -7.73 -8.88
C ALA A 170 -17.52 -7.65 -7.39
N GLU A 171 -16.82 -8.38 -6.52
CA GLU A 171 -17.08 -8.35 -5.09
C GLU A 171 -16.58 -7.05 -4.46
N LEU A 172 -15.39 -6.58 -4.86
CA LEU A 172 -14.88 -5.29 -4.42
C LEU A 172 -15.82 -4.15 -4.87
N ALA A 173 -16.25 -4.19 -6.13
CA ALA A 173 -17.18 -3.22 -6.68
C ALA A 173 -18.53 -3.23 -5.95
N ARG A 174 -19.04 -4.41 -5.60
CA ARG A 174 -20.26 -4.57 -4.79
C ARG A 174 -20.09 -3.93 -3.41
N MET A 175 -19.00 -4.25 -2.70
CA MET A 175 -18.68 -3.68 -1.37
C MET A 175 -18.57 -2.15 -1.41
N LEU A 176 -17.88 -1.61 -2.42
CA LEU A 176 -17.73 -0.16 -2.62
C LEU A 176 -19.06 0.51 -3.00
N GLY A 177 -19.90 -0.18 -3.78
CA GLY A 177 -21.26 0.27 -4.09
C GLY A 177 -22.15 0.32 -2.85
N ASP A 178 -22.05 -0.65 -1.94
CA ASP A 178 -22.76 -0.65 -0.66
C ASP A 178 -22.33 0.53 0.21
N PHE A 179 -21.02 0.75 0.32
CA PHE A 179 -20.44 1.90 1.02
C PHE A 179 -20.94 3.24 0.45
N ALA A 180 -20.97 3.38 -0.89
CA ALA A 180 -21.45 4.59 -1.53
C ALA A 180 -22.93 4.86 -1.21
N ARG A 181 -23.79 3.84 -1.26
CA ARG A 181 -25.21 3.96 -0.90
C ARG A 181 -25.40 4.38 0.56
N GLU A 182 -24.63 3.81 1.48
CA GLU A 182 -24.67 4.16 2.90
C GLU A 182 -24.23 5.62 3.14
N ARG A 183 -23.17 6.08 2.46
CA ARG A 183 -22.74 7.48 2.51
C ARG A 183 -23.84 8.42 2.02
N THR A 184 -24.42 8.14 0.84
CA THR A 184 -25.49 8.96 0.26
C THR A 184 -26.74 8.99 1.12
N ALA A 185 -27.17 7.85 1.67
CA ALA A 185 -28.32 7.77 2.58
C ALA A 185 -28.11 8.61 3.85
N ALA A 186 -26.87 8.72 4.31
CA ALA A 186 -26.47 9.57 5.43
C ALA A 186 -26.17 11.04 5.05
N GLY A 187 -26.43 11.45 3.80
CA GLY A 187 -26.15 12.82 3.32
C GLY A 187 -24.66 13.18 3.24
N ARG A 188 -23.76 12.18 3.24
CA ARG A 188 -22.31 12.36 3.15
C ARG A 188 -21.82 12.19 1.72
N PRO A 189 -20.77 12.93 1.30
CA PRO A 189 -20.19 12.76 -0.02
C PRO A 189 -19.52 11.37 -0.16
N VAL A 190 -19.62 10.83 -1.37
CA VAL A 190 -18.90 9.63 -1.79
C VAL A 190 -17.53 10.05 -2.35
N PRO A 191 -16.41 9.43 -1.94
CA PRO A 191 -15.11 9.71 -2.52
C PRO A 191 -15.09 9.49 -4.04
N GLU A 192 -14.45 10.40 -4.78
CA GLU A 192 -14.49 10.42 -6.25
C GLU A 192 -13.85 9.17 -6.88
N ASP A 193 -12.84 8.61 -6.21
CA ASP A 193 -12.09 7.42 -6.62
C ASP A 193 -12.85 6.10 -6.46
N VAL A 194 -14.02 6.11 -5.81
CA VAL A 194 -14.90 4.93 -5.69
C VAL A 194 -15.63 4.64 -7.00
N THR A 195 -16.14 5.68 -7.67
CA THR A 195 -17.01 5.51 -8.85
C THR A 195 -16.32 4.77 -10.01
N PRO A 196 -15.06 5.05 -10.36
CA PRO A 196 -14.34 4.32 -11.41
C PRO A 196 -14.26 2.81 -11.19
N LEU A 197 -14.20 2.35 -9.94
CA LEU A 197 -14.09 0.93 -9.59
C LEU A 197 -15.44 0.19 -9.63
N VAL A 198 -16.54 0.91 -9.45
CA VAL A 198 -17.90 0.33 -9.45
C VAL A 198 -18.46 0.24 -10.87
N ARG A 199 -18.24 1.27 -11.69
CA ARG A 199 -18.83 1.39 -13.04
C ARG A 199 -18.68 0.15 -13.93
N PRO A 200 -17.51 -0.51 -14.02
CA PRO A 200 -17.33 -1.68 -14.89
C PRO A 200 -18.25 -2.86 -14.56
N PHE A 201 -18.77 -2.93 -13.33
CA PHE A 201 -19.56 -4.06 -12.82
C PHE A 201 -21.07 -3.77 -12.73
N THR A 202 -21.49 -2.55 -13.07
CA THR A 202 -22.90 -2.14 -13.01
C THR A 202 -23.77 -2.57 -14.21
N THR A 203 -23.24 -3.34 -15.17
CA THR A 203 -23.98 -3.74 -16.38
C THR A 203 -24.78 -5.03 -16.25
N SER A 204 -25.29 -5.39 -15.07
CA SER A 204 -26.19 -6.54 -14.92
C SER A 204 -27.30 -6.23 -13.92
N GLY A 205 -28.36 -5.59 -14.41
CA GLY A 205 -29.51 -5.27 -13.57
C GLY A 205 -30.55 -4.33 -14.18
N THR A 206 -30.82 -4.42 -15.49
CA THR A 206 -32.07 -3.85 -16.04
C THR A 206 -32.58 -4.78 -17.13
N THR A 207 -33.19 -5.89 -16.71
CA THR A 207 -34.22 -6.52 -17.55
C THR A 207 -35.37 -5.53 -17.66
N ALA A 208 -35.42 -4.84 -18.79
CA ALA A 208 -36.55 -4.04 -19.20
C ALA A 208 -37.79 -4.94 -19.21
N ASN A 209 -38.69 -4.76 -18.25
CA ASN A 209 -40.03 -5.33 -18.33
C ASN A 209 -40.76 -4.55 -19.44
N GLY A 210 -40.87 -5.18 -20.61
CA GLY A 210 -41.60 -4.66 -21.74
C GLY A 210 -43.08 -4.53 -21.40
N THR A 211 -43.53 -3.30 -21.17
CA THR A 211 -44.94 -2.95 -21.19
C THR A 211 -45.47 -3.17 -22.60
N THR A 212 -46.12 -4.31 -22.83
CA THR A 212 -46.94 -4.51 -24.03
C THR A 212 -48.28 -3.83 -23.78
N THR A 213 -48.38 -2.57 -24.17
CA THR A 213 -49.67 -1.88 -24.33
C THR A 213 -50.35 -2.43 -25.58
N SER A 214 -51.33 -3.32 -25.41
CA SER A 214 -52.29 -3.64 -26.46
C SER A 214 -53.43 -2.63 -26.40
N ALA A 215 -53.48 -1.75 -27.39
CA ALA A 215 -54.65 -0.96 -27.71
C ALA A 215 -55.62 -1.82 -28.52
N THR A 216 -56.88 -1.89 -28.11
CA THR A 216 -57.98 -2.22 -29.02
C THR A 216 -59.17 -1.32 -28.69
N THR A 217 -59.37 -0.38 -29.60
CA THR A 217 -60.52 0.51 -29.75
C THR A 217 -61.78 -0.30 -30.05
N THR A 218 -62.90 -0.03 -29.36
CA THR A 218 -64.21 0.02 -30.04
C THR A 218 -65.10 1.05 -29.34
N HIS A 219 -65.76 1.85 -30.17
CA HIS A 219 -66.47 3.08 -29.89
C HIS A 219 -67.97 2.87 -30.15
N GLY A 220 -68.82 3.27 -29.19
CA GLY A 220 -70.27 3.58 -29.33
C GLY A 220 -71.20 2.45 -29.83
N THR A 221 -72.52 2.49 -29.69
CA THR A 221 -73.54 3.30 -28.98
C THR A 221 -74.87 2.58 -29.26
N GLU A 222 -75.81 2.68 -28.32
CA GLU A 222 -77.24 2.28 -28.38
C GLU A 222 -77.61 0.79 -28.22
#